data_AF-A0A3B8NKP6-F1
#
_entry.id   AF-A0A3B8NKP6-F1
#
_cell.length_a   1.000
_cell.length_b   1.000
_cell.length_c   1.000
_cell.angle_alpha   90.00
_cell.angle_beta   90.00
_cell.angle_gamma   90.00
#
_symmetry.space_group_name_H-M   'P 1'
#
loop_
_entity.id
_entity.type
_entity.pdbx_description
1 polymer ?
#
loop_
_entity_poly.entity_id
_entity_poly.type
_entity_poly.pdbx_seq_one_letter_code
_entity_poly.pdbx_strand_id
1 'polypeptide(L)'
;MRIAVVDGQGGGIGKHITERLRREFGEKIEIIALGTNSAATSLMLKAGANEGATGENAIVHTVPDVDVIVGSLSILVANSMLGEVTPKMVTAIGSSKAQKVLLPIGRNRVEVIGVQREPLPHYIDRLIEHLKSFLEEGKQDV
;
A
#
# COMPACT_ATOMS: atom_id res chain seq x y z
N MET A 1 14.36 -3.61 3.02
CA MET A 1 13.15 -3.62 2.19
C MET A 1 12.36 -2.35 2.48
N ARG A 2 12.02 -1.58 1.44
CA ARG A 2 11.22 -0.36 1.49
C ARG A 2 9.82 -0.65 0.98
N ILE A 3 8.81 -0.40 1.80
CA ILE A 3 7.41 -0.67 1.50
C ILE A 3 6.65 0.66 1.45
N ALA A 4 6.10 1.01 0.30
CA ALA A 4 5.14 2.09 0.18
C ALA A 4 3.74 1.60 0.55
N VAL A 5 3.10 2.22 1.54
CA VAL A 5 1.68 2.04 1.83
C VAL A 5 0.92 3.19 1.17
N VAL A 6 0.13 2.88 0.13
CA VAL A 6 -0.68 3.87 -0.58
C VAL A 6 -2.13 3.78 -0.10
N ASP A 7 -2.66 4.90 0.39
CA ASP A 7 -4.06 5.00 0.81
C ASP A 7 -4.64 6.39 0.53
N GLY A 8 -5.97 6.48 0.58
CA GLY A 8 -6.69 7.72 0.33
C GLY A 8 -7.89 7.88 1.22
N GLN A 9 -9.09 7.87 0.63
CA GLN A 9 -10.33 8.21 1.30
C GLN A 9 -10.44 7.63 2.74
N GLY A 10 -10.39 8.52 3.73
CA GLY A 10 -10.50 8.19 5.15
C GLY A 10 -9.26 7.55 5.81
N GLY A 11 -8.25 7.12 5.06
CA GLY A 11 -6.95 6.65 5.56
C GLY A 11 -6.98 5.36 6.42
N GLY A 12 -8.14 4.71 6.52
CA GLY A 12 -8.36 3.63 7.48
C GLY A 12 -7.63 2.33 7.10
N ILE A 13 -7.60 1.99 5.81
CA ILE A 13 -6.97 0.75 5.34
C ILE A 13 -5.45 0.86 5.47
N GLY A 14 -4.87 1.95 4.99
CA GLY A 14 -3.44 2.24 5.06
C GLY A 14 -2.96 2.30 6.50
N LYS A 15 -3.74 2.92 7.41
CA LYS A 15 -3.46 2.89 8.85
C LYS A 15 -3.34 1.47 9.37
N HIS A 16 -4.34 0.62 9.14
CA HIS A 16 -4.34 -0.75 9.67
C HIS A 16 -3.24 -1.63 9.06
N ILE A 17 -2.95 -1.47 7.77
CA ILE A 17 -1.79 -2.12 7.13
C ILE A 17 -0.50 -1.67 7.83
N THR A 18 -0.32 -0.36 8.01
CA THR A 18 0.88 0.23 8.63
C THR A 18 1.08 -0.25 10.06
N GLU A 19 0.03 -0.23 10.89
CA GLU A 19 0.07 -0.73 12.28
C GLU A 19 0.53 -2.19 12.31
N ARG A 20 -0.01 -3.01 11.39
CA ARG A 20 0.34 -4.43 11.32
C ARG A 20 1.76 -4.66 10.84
N LEU A 21 2.21 -3.94 9.81
CA LEU A 21 3.59 -3.99 9.33
C LEU A 21 4.57 -3.64 10.45
N ARG A 22 4.34 -2.50 11.15
CA ARG A 22 5.22 -2.08 12.25
C ARG A 22 5.26 -3.11 13.36
N ARG A 23 4.11 -3.68 13.74
CA ARG A 23 4.03 -4.71 14.79
C ARG A 23 4.82 -5.97 14.45
N GLU A 24 4.76 -6.43 13.20
CA GLU A 24 5.31 -7.73 12.80
C GLU A 24 6.78 -7.65 12.38
N PHE A 25 7.17 -6.55 11.73
CA PHE A 25 8.52 -6.40 11.18
C PHE A 25 9.42 -5.49 12.03
N GLY A 26 8.85 -4.65 12.91
CA GLY A 26 9.61 -3.66 13.67
C GLY A 26 10.46 -2.78 12.73
N GLU A 27 11.70 -2.52 13.11
CA GLU A 27 12.65 -1.71 12.32
C GLU A 27 13.32 -2.47 11.15
N LYS A 28 12.92 -3.71 10.85
CA LYS A 28 13.53 -4.50 9.76
C LYS A 28 13.14 -4.00 8.37
N ILE A 29 12.07 -3.21 8.29
CA ILE A 29 11.56 -2.64 7.05
C ILE A 29 11.41 -1.12 7.21
N GLU A 30 11.55 -0.42 6.09
CA GLU A 30 11.20 1.00 6.00
C GLU A 30 9.79 1.10 5.43
N ILE A 31 8.90 1.83 6.11
CA ILE A 31 7.51 2.03 5.70
C ILE A 31 7.34 3.49 5.25
N ILE A 32 6.97 3.70 4.00
CA ILE A 32 6.70 5.02 3.44
C ILE A 32 5.20 5.19 3.26
N ALA A 33 4.61 6.11 4.03
CA ALA A 33 3.20 6.46 3.95
C ALA A 33 2.93 7.40 2.77
N LEU A 34 2.26 6.91 1.74
CA LEU A 34 1.90 7.69 0.56
C LEU A 34 0.39 7.91 0.51
N GLY A 35 -0.07 9.04 1.07
CA GLY A 35 -1.48 9.39 1.03
C GLY A 35 -1.86 10.15 -0.24
N THR A 36 -3.02 9.85 -0.83
CA THR A 36 -3.61 10.71 -1.86
C THR A 36 -4.12 12.04 -1.26
N ASN A 37 -4.36 12.07 0.05
CA ASN A 37 -4.70 13.25 0.84
C ASN A 37 -3.90 13.27 2.17
N SER A 38 -3.85 14.43 2.82
CA SER A 38 -3.02 14.65 4.01
C SER A 38 -3.52 13.90 5.26
N ALA A 39 -4.83 13.63 5.35
CA ALA A 39 -5.41 12.89 6.45
C ALA A 39 -4.96 11.42 6.43
N ALA A 40 -4.98 10.78 5.25
CA ALA A 40 -4.49 9.42 5.06
C ALA A 40 -3.01 9.28 5.44
N THR A 41 -2.16 10.18 4.93
CA THR A 41 -0.74 10.23 5.27
C THR A 41 -0.54 10.37 6.78
N SER A 42 -1.27 11.28 7.41
CA SER A 42 -1.16 11.53 8.86
C SER A 42 -1.56 10.32 9.70
N LEU A 43 -2.57 9.55 9.28
CA LEU A 43 -2.99 8.35 9.99
C LEU A 43 -1.95 7.23 9.88
N MET A 44 -1.34 7.05 8.70
CA MET A 44 -0.26 6.08 8.49
C MET A 44 1.01 6.45 9.28
N LEU A 45 1.38 7.73 9.31
CA LEU A 45 2.49 8.21 10.14
C LEU A 45 2.25 7.91 11.64
N LYS A 46 1.05 8.21 12.15
CA LYS A 46 0.67 7.88 13.54
C LYS A 46 0.64 6.38 13.82
N ALA A 47 0.43 5.56 12.79
CA ALA A 47 0.47 4.10 12.86
C ALA A 47 1.90 3.52 12.86
N GLY A 48 2.93 4.35 12.68
CA GLY A 48 4.33 3.92 12.72
C GLY A 48 5.01 3.79 11.37
N ALA A 49 4.55 4.52 10.34
CA ALA A 49 5.35 4.72 9.14
C ALA A 49 6.60 5.56 9.45
N ASN A 50 7.71 5.31 8.74
CA ASN A 50 8.98 6.02 8.91
C ASN A 50 8.92 7.41 8.29
N GLU A 51 8.43 7.48 7.06
CA GLU A 51 8.29 8.72 6.30
C GLU A 51 6.88 8.82 5.73
N GLY A 52 6.47 10.04 5.36
CA GLY A 52 5.14 10.27 4.81
C GLY A 52 5.11 11.44 3.84
N ALA A 53 4.48 11.22 2.69
CA ALA A 53 4.30 12.23 1.66
C ALA A 53 2.89 12.16 1.08
N THR A 54 2.39 13.29 0.56
CA THR A 54 0.99 13.43 0.13
C THR A 54 0.89 13.91 -1.31
N GLY A 55 -0.07 13.35 -2.04
CA GLY A 55 -0.52 13.85 -3.34
C GLY A 55 0.17 13.22 -4.55
N GLU A 56 -0.25 13.64 -5.74
CA GLU A 56 0.14 13.03 -7.02
C GLU A 56 1.66 12.94 -7.18
N ASN A 57 2.35 14.06 -6.97
CA ASN A 57 3.78 14.13 -7.21
C ASN A 57 4.58 13.26 -6.23
N ALA A 58 4.16 13.23 -4.96
CA ALA A 58 4.77 12.37 -3.95
C ALA A 58 4.67 10.90 -4.35
N ILE A 59 3.49 10.45 -4.78
CA ILE A 59 3.29 9.07 -5.23
C ILE A 59 4.14 8.80 -6.47
N VAL A 60 4.06 9.65 -7.50
CA VAL A 60 4.75 9.44 -8.77
C VAL A 60 6.27 9.33 -8.61
N HIS A 61 6.86 10.15 -7.73
CA HIS A 61 8.31 10.15 -7.52
C HIS A 61 8.81 9.09 -6.56
N THR A 62 8.00 8.67 -5.58
CA THR A 62 8.47 7.71 -4.56
C THR A 62 8.29 6.25 -4.99
N VAL A 63 7.20 5.92 -5.70
CA VAL A 63 6.91 4.51 -6.05
C VAL A 63 7.96 3.80 -6.93
N PRO A 64 8.82 4.47 -7.72
CA PRO A 64 9.93 3.81 -8.41
C PRO A 64 11.07 3.34 -7.48
N ASP A 65 11.20 3.93 -6.29
CA ASP A 65 12.34 3.74 -5.38
C ASP A 65 12.01 2.83 -4.18
N VAL A 66 10.92 2.06 -4.27
CA VAL A 66 10.48 1.10 -3.26
C VAL A 66 10.50 -0.33 -3.79
N ASP A 67 10.62 -1.30 -2.91
CA ASP A 67 10.62 -2.72 -3.27
C ASP A 67 9.19 -3.25 -3.43
N VAL A 68 8.28 -2.76 -2.58
CA VAL A 68 6.88 -3.22 -2.51
C VAL A 68 5.93 -2.03 -2.38
N ILE A 69 4.81 -2.10 -3.08
CA ILE A 69 3.67 -1.19 -2.94
C ILE A 69 2.49 -1.98 -2.41
N VAL A 70 1.93 -1.53 -1.29
CA VAL A 70 0.75 -2.11 -0.65
C VAL A 70 -0.38 -1.10 -0.54
N GLY A 71 -1.61 -1.60 -0.55
CA GLY A 71 -2.81 -0.78 -0.46
C GLY A 71 -4.04 -1.54 -0.92
N SER A 72 -5.16 -0.84 -1.07
CA SER A 72 -6.34 -1.43 -1.70
C SER A 72 -6.18 -1.46 -3.23
N LEU A 73 -6.85 -2.37 -3.93
CA LEU A 73 -6.85 -2.42 -5.40
C LEU A 73 -7.24 -1.08 -6.05
N SER A 74 -8.00 -0.26 -5.32
CA SER A 74 -8.41 1.09 -5.74
C SER A 74 -7.25 1.98 -6.17
N ILE A 75 -6.05 1.80 -5.63
CA ILE A 75 -4.88 2.62 -6.01
C ILE A 75 -4.45 2.44 -7.47
N LEU A 76 -4.93 1.37 -8.13
CA LEU A 76 -4.74 1.10 -9.56
C LEU A 76 -5.95 1.44 -10.42
N VAL A 77 -7.00 2.03 -9.85
CA VAL A 77 -8.21 2.44 -10.58
C VAL A 77 -8.21 3.96 -10.71
N ALA A 78 -8.01 4.45 -11.93
CA ALA A 78 -7.96 5.87 -12.20
C ALA A 78 -9.28 6.55 -11.85
N ASN A 79 -9.19 7.73 -11.23
CA ASN A 79 -10.30 8.52 -10.71
C ASN A 79 -11.11 7.83 -9.61
N SER A 80 -10.56 6.79 -8.97
CA SER A 80 -11.16 6.22 -7.77
C SER A 80 -11.07 7.18 -6.59
N MET A 81 -11.73 6.83 -5.47
CA MET A 81 -11.74 7.64 -4.25
C MET A 81 -12.20 9.08 -4.53
N LEU A 82 -13.29 9.23 -5.30
CA LEU A 82 -13.83 10.54 -5.70
C LEU A 82 -12.83 11.44 -6.45
N GLY A 83 -11.88 10.84 -7.18
CA GLY A 83 -10.88 11.55 -7.97
C GLY A 83 -9.55 11.81 -7.26
N GLU A 84 -9.39 11.35 -6.02
CA GLU A 84 -8.10 11.45 -5.32
C GLU A 84 -6.98 10.65 -6.01
N VAL A 85 -7.32 9.50 -6.60
CA VAL A 85 -6.39 8.68 -7.37
C VAL A 85 -6.37 9.14 -8.82
N THR A 86 -5.29 9.78 -9.25
CA THR A 86 -5.20 10.33 -10.61
C THR A 86 -4.68 9.28 -11.62
N PRO A 87 -4.94 9.46 -12.94
CA PRO A 87 -4.34 8.60 -13.96
C PRO A 87 -2.80 8.54 -13.92
N LYS A 88 -2.14 9.64 -13.53
CA LYS A 88 -0.68 9.67 -13.40
C LYS A 88 -0.20 8.84 -12.21
N MET A 89 -0.88 8.91 -11.07
CA MET A 89 -0.59 8.02 -9.93
C MET A 89 -0.71 6.56 -10.35
N VAL A 90 -1.80 6.18 -11.01
CA VAL A 90 -2.03 4.80 -11.49
C VAL A 90 -0.94 4.36 -12.46
N THR A 91 -0.54 5.23 -13.38
CA THR A 91 0.54 4.93 -14.34
C THR A 91 1.86 4.70 -13.61
N ALA A 92 2.21 5.55 -12.65
CA ALA A 92 3.44 5.42 -11.87
C ALA A 92 3.43 4.16 -10.99
N ILE A 93 2.32 3.88 -10.29
CA ILE A 93 2.18 2.68 -9.45
C ILE A 93 2.23 1.42 -10.32
N GLY A 94 1.43 1.37 -11.40
CA GLY A 94 1.32 0.20 -12.27
C GLY A 94 2.60 -0.10 -13.04
N SER A 95 3.32 0.93 -13.48
CA SER A 95 4.56 0.78 -14.25
C SER A 95 5.82 0.64 -13.37
N SER A 96 5.69 0.84 -12.05
CA SER A 96 6.81 0.63 -11.13
C SER A 96 7.26 -0.84 -11.15
N LYS A 97 8.58 -1.04 -11.04
CA LYS A 97 9.20 -2.36 -10.88
C LYS A 97 8.91 -2.99 -9.52
N ALA A 98 8.47 -2.20 -8.55
CA ALA A 98 8.06 -2.69 -7.24
C ALA A 98 7.00 -3.80 -7.35
N GLN A 99 7.01 -4.74 -6.41
CA GLN A 99 5.96 -5.74 -6.30
C GLN A 99 4.68 -5.06 -5.78
N LYS A 100 3.54 -5.26 -6.43
CA LYS A 100 2.24 -4.74 -5.96
C LYS A 100 1.52 -5.83 -5.19
N VAL A 101 1.33 -5.65 -3.88
CA VAL A 101 0.56 -6.58 -3.03
C VAL A 101 -0.69 -5.86 -2.54
N LEU A 102 -1.82 -6.14 -3.18
CA LEU A 102 -3.03 -5.33 -3.06
C LEU A 102 -4.16 -6.10 -2.39
N LEU A 103 -4.87 -5.43 -1.50
CA LEU A 103 -6.10 -5.97 -0.93
C LEU A 103 -7.23 -5.84 -1.96
N PRO A 104 -8.04 -6.90 -2.19
CA PRO A 104 -9.13 -6.89 -3.17
C PRO A 104 -10.37 -6.14 -2.65
N ILE A 105 -10.15 -4.92 -2.17
CA ILE A 105 -11.13 -4.04 -1.54
C ILE A 105 -11.20 -2.75 -2.35
N GLY A 106 -12.42 -2.28 -2.63
CA GLY A 106 -12.63 -1.00 -3.32
C GLY A 106 -14.09 -0.76 -3.66
N ARG A 107 -14.44 0.50 -3.93
CA ARG A 107 -15.80 0.91 -4.36
C ARG A 107 -15.76 1.54 -5.76
N ASN A 108 -15.12 0.87 -6.72
CA ASN A 108 -14.80 1.48 -8.02
C ASN A 108 -15.37 0.73 -9.22
N ARG A 109 -16.49 0.00 -9.05
CA ARG A 109 -17.09 -0.86 -10.10
C ARG A 109 -16.10 -1.84 -10.74
N VAL A 110 -15.14 -2.29 -9.93
CA VAL A 110 -14.18 -3.35 -10.29
C VAL A 110 -14.55 -4.58 -9.48
N GLU A 111 -14.72 -5.70 -10.16
CA GLU A 111 -14.94 -7.00 -9.56
C GLU A 111 -13.76 -7.91 -9.89
N VAL A 112 -13.22 -8.58 -8.87
CA VAL A 112 -12.14 -9.55 -9.03
C VAL A 112 -12.74 -10.94 -8.87
N ILE A 113 -12.81 -11.68 -9.98
CA ILE A 113 -13.33 -13.05 -9.99
C ILE A 113 -12.29 -14.00 -9.38
N GLY A 114 -12.75 -14.99 -8.61
CA GLY A 114 -11.89 -16.00 -7.98
C GLY A 114 -11.34 -15.62 -6.60
N VAL A 115 -11.76 -14.49 -6.04
CA VAL A 115 -11.38 -14.05 -4.69
C VAL A 115 -12.48 -14.36 -3.69
N GLN A 116 -12.12 -15.03 -2.59
CA GLN A 116 -13.03 -15.23 -1.46
C GLN A 116 -13.18 -13.91 -0.67
N ARG A 117 -14.42 -13.50 -0.39
CA ARG A 117 -14.67 -12.31 0.41
C ARG A 117 -14.37 -12.59 1.88
N GLU A 118 -13.40 -11.86 2.41
CA GLU A 118 -13.01 -11.94 3.81
C GLU A 118 -13.11 -10.55 4.51
N PRO A 119 -13.25 -10.52 5.84
CA PRO A 119 -13.09 -9.28 6.60
C PRO A 119 -11.68 -8.67 6.43
N LEU A 120 -11.57 -7.34 6.52
CA LEU A 120 -10.30 -6.62 6.38
C LEU A 120 -9.14 -7.20 7.21
N PRO A 121 -9.30 -7.57 8.50
CA PRO A 121 -8.22 -8.15 9.28
C PRO A 121 -7.60 -9.41 8.65
N HIS A 122 -8.41 -10.31 8.08
CA HIS A 122 -7.90 -11.53 7.46
C HIS A 122 -7.07 -11.23 6.20
N TYR A 123 -7.51 -10.26 5.39
CA TYR A 123 -6.73 -9.82 4.24
C TYR A 123 -5.38 -9.22 4.66
N ILE A 124 -5.37 -8.45 5.75
CA ILE A 124 -4.13 -7.90 6.31
C ILE A 124 -3.24 -9.03 6.82
N ASP A 125 -3.76 -10.02 7.52
CA ASP A 125 -2.95 -11.17 7.99
C ASP A 125 -2.32 -11.92 6.80
N ARG A 126 -3.08 -12.17 5.73
CA ARG A 126 -2.53 -12.79 4.50
C ARG A 126 -1.48 -11.92 3.81
N LEU A 127 -1.68 -10.60 3.80
CA LEU A 127 -0.68 -9.65 3.29
C LEU A 127 0.63 -9.77 4.09
N ILE A 128 0.56 -9.80 5.43
CA ILE A 128 1.74 -9.95 6.27
C ILE A 128 2.47 -11.27 6.01
N GLU A 129 1.75 -12.39 5.97
CA GLU A 129 2.37 -13.70 5.73
C GLU A 129 3.04 -13.75 4.36
N HIS A 130 2.42 -13.17 3.33
CA HIS A 130 3.03 -13.05 2.01
C HIS A 130 4.30 -12.19 2.01
N LEU A 131 4.33 -11.10 2.78
CA LEU A 131 5.52 -10.24 2.90
C LEU A 131 6.64 -10.92 3.71
N LYS A 132 6.31 -11.78 4.67
CA LYS A 132 7.29 -12.59 5.40
C LYS A 132 8.04 -13.53 4.45
N SER A 133 7.32 -14.26 3.58
CA SER A 133 7.97 -15.14 2.60
C SER A 133 8.84 -14.37 1.60
N PHE A 134 8.40 -13.18 1.16
CA PHE A 134 9.22 -12.29 0.33
C PHE A 134 10.57 -11.91 0.97
N LEU A 135 10.58 -11.66 2.28
CA LEU A 135 11.80 -11.33 3.03
C LEU A 135 12.72 -12.54 3.27
N GLU A 136 12.18 -13.75 3.20
CA GLU A 136 12.94 -15.00 3.37
C GLU A 136 13.56 -15.45 2.05
N GLU A 137 12.84 -15.34 0.94
CA GLU A 137 13.34 -15.66 -0.42
C GLU A 137 14.49 -14.74 -0.82
N GLY A 138 14.39 -13.42 -0.56
CA GLY A 138 15.46 -12.47 -0.85
C GLY A 138 16.75 -12.64 -0.02
N LYS A 139 16.77 -13.56 0.96
CA LYS A 139 17.99 -13.93 1.71
C LYS A 139 18.70 -15.16 1.16
N GLN A 140 18.08 -15.91 0.24
CA GLN A 140 18.69 -17.10 -0.36
C GLN A 140 19.58 -16.76 -1.57
N ASP A 141 19.46 -15.54 -2.10
CA ASP A 141 20.23 -15.03 -3.24
C ASP A 141 21.51 -14.25 -2.83
N VAL A 142 21.95 -14.36 -1.57
CA VAL A 142 23.18 -13.74 -1.02
C VAL A 142 24.05 -14.81 -0.35
#